data_AF-A0A2E7BSB4-F1
#
_entry.id   AF-A0A2E7BSB4-F1
#
_cell.length_a   1.000
_cell.length_b   1.000
_cell.length_c   1.000
_cell.angle_alpha   90.00
_cell.angle_beta   90.00
_cell.angle_gamma   90.00
#
_symmetry.space_group_name_H-M   'P 1'
#
loop_
_entity.id
_entity.type
_entity.pdbx_description
1 polymer ?
#
loop_
_entity_poly.entity_id
_entity_poly.type
_entity_poly.pdbx_seq_one_letter_code
_entity_poly.pdbx_strand_id
1 'polypeptide(L)'
;MIRGQVYDLNEFIHLHPGGAKILISSAGMDATTAYEKVEHHLNSEVHAMLDMYKMGSVRRLELGSAWGYALTPAGPKVVSLAEVYRAWVRFLYRVVELENALVNDFSVHGLPLTKQEQPDEVTPLKSALFAETIDRVLGSVIEEILGKDLEYLWCVTTGLWAPDRSLSLHIESNKQLLEGASRVRAREQLKTWNDQLVARSMGDKPRAGDLAIGRGQQALEQQVTTLLSQIKGHLCAALKVFEVHEADSLEHGSDTLLAVFPGIRREVAGFLHGFYRTMAATHFASHDEKETP
;
A
#
# COMPACT_ATOMS: atom_id res chain seq x y z
N MET A 1 -6.67 -5.55 15.31
CA MET A 1 -7.54 -5.19 16.46
C MET A 1 -8.87 -5.93 16.33
N ILE A 2 -9.49 -6.35 17.43
CA ILE A 2 -10.86 -6.89 17.48
C ILE A 2 -11.58 -6.21 18.65
N ARG A 3 -12.73 -5.55 18.39
CA ARG A 3 -13.56 -4.81 19.37
C ARG A 3 -12.75 -3.85 20.25
N GLY A 4 -11.87 -3.06 19.64
CA GLY A 4 -11.03 -2.10 20.37
C GLY A 4 -9.80 -2.72 21.06
N GLN A 5 -9.66 -4.05 21.08
CA GLN A 5 -8.53 -4.75 21.69
C GLN A 5 -7.46 -5.09 20.65
N VAL A 6 -6.20 -4.91 21.01
CA VAL A 6 -5.03 -5.10 20.14
C VAL A 6 -4.34 -6.41 20.52
N TYR A 7 -3.97 -7.20 19.51
CA TYR A 7 -3.39 -8.53 19.67
C TYR A 7 -2.12 -8.64 18.83
N ASP A 8 -1.09 -9.28 19.37
CA ASP A 8 0.10 -9.70 18.62
C ASP A 8 -0.06 -11.16 18.20
N LEU A 9 -0.34 -11.37 16.91
CA LEU A 9 -0.56 -12.71 16.36
C LEU A 9 0.67 -13.26 15.64
N ASN A 10 1.86 -12.66 15.81
CA ASN A 10 3.07 -13.09 15.08
C ASN A 10 3.40 -14.56 15.32
N GLU A 11 3.33 -15.04 16.56
CA GLU A 11 3.56 -16.45 16.87
C GLU A 11 2.38 -17.33 16.42
N PHE A 12 1.16 -16.81 16.53
CA PHE A 12 -0.05 -17.55 16.17
C PHE A 12 -0.25 -17.71 14.66
N ILE A 13 0.39 -16.87 13.83
CA ILE A 13 0.09 -16.78 12.40
C ILE A 13 0.27 -18.12 11.66
N HIS A 14 1.23 -18.93 12.10
CA HIS A 14 1.53 -20.24 11.54
C HIS A 14 0.67 -21.37 12.14
N LEU A 15 -0.03 -21.10 13.24
CA LEU A 15 -0.91 -22.03 13.95
C LEU A 15 -2.38 -21.84 13.58
N HIS A 16 -2.71 -20.73 12.92
CA HIS A 16 -4.09 -20.39 12.57
C HIS A 16 -4.70 -21.44 11.62
N PRO A 17 -5.80 -22.14 12.00
CA PRO A 17 -6.41 -23.17 11.16
C PRO A 17 -6.91 -22.67 9.80
N GLY A 18 -7.29 -21.39 9.70
CA GLY A 18 -7.67 -20.75 8.45
C GLY A 18 -6.49 -20.34 7.55
N GLY A 19 -5.26 -20.56 8.01
CA GLY A 19 -4.02 -20.20 7.31
C GLY A 19 -3.56 -18.75 7.57
N ALA A 20 -2.27 -18.52 7.33
CA ALA A 20 -1.61 -17.24 7.59
C ALA A 20 -2.15 -16.09 6.74
N LYS A 21 -2.50 -16.34 5.47
CA LYS A 21 -2.94 -15.30 4.51
C LYS A 21 -4.16 -14.51 5.00
N ILE A 22 -5.08 -15.16 5.70
CA ILE A 22 -6.28 -14.50 6.24
C ILE A 22 -5.88 -13.48 7.32
N LEU A 23 -4.92 -13.83 8.17
CA LEU A 23 -4.42 -12.92 9.21
C LEU A 23 -3.59 -11.79 8.61
N ILE A 24 -2.76 -12.08 7.60
CA ILE A 24 -2.00 -11.07 6.85
C ILE A 24 -2.95 -10.03 6.25
N SER A 25 -4.07 -10.46 5.63
CA SER A 25 -5.07 -9.56 5.06
C SER A 25 -5.66 -8.56 6.06
N SER A 26 -5.62 -8.85 7.37
CA SER A 26 -6.17 -7.99 8.43
C SER A 26 -5.10 -7.41 9.35
N ALA A 27 -3.82 -7.62 9.07
CA ALA A 27 -2.72 -7.10 9.87
C ALA A 27 -2.77 -5.56 9.89
N GLY A 28 -2.58 -4.97 11.08
CA GLY A 28 -2.63 -3.51 11.26
C GLY A 28 -4.03 -2.88 11.15
N MET A 29 -5.10 -3.67 11.00
CA MET A 29 -6.47 -3.18 10.81
C MET A 29 -7.43 -3.59 11.94
N ASP A 30 -8.67 -3.09 11.86
CA ASP A 30 -9.80 -3.64 12.61
C ASP A 30 -10.34 -4.91 11.93
N ALA A 31 -10.07 -6.06 12.53
CA ALA A 31 -10.48 -7.38 12.06
C ALA A 31 -11.82 -7.83 12.66
N THR A 32 -12.54 -6.97 13.40
CA THR A 32 -13.78 -7.34 14.11
C THR A 32 -14.80 -7.98 13.18
N THR A 33 -15.09 -7.35 12.04
CA THR A 33 -16.05 -7.89 11.07
C THR A 33 -15.61 -9.24 10.50
N ALA A 34 -14.33 -9.41 10.20
CA ALA A 34 -13.80 -10.67 9.67
C ALA A 34 -13.89 -11.79 10.72
N TYR A 35 -13.55 -11.48 11.97
CA TYR A 35 -13.64 -12.39 13.12
C TYR A 35 -15.08 -12.81 13.41
N GLU A 36 -16.01 -11.86 13.35
CA GLU A 36 -17.43 -12.12 13.62
C GLU A 36 -18.11 -12.90 12.49
N LYS A 37 -17.75 -12.61 11.23
CA LYS A 37 -18.31 -13.26 10.04
C LYS A 37 -18.09 -14.77 10.00
N VAL A 38 -16.99 -15.26 10.59
CA VAL A 38 -16.69 -16.69 10.72
C VAL A 38 -17.07 -17.24 12.09
N GLU A 39 -17.89 -16.50 12.84
CA GLU A 39 -18.49 -16.91 14.11
C GLU A 39 -17.46 -17.24 15.22
N HIS A 40 -16.20 -16.80 15.10
CA HIS A 40 -15.19 -17.00 16.15
C HIS A 40 -15.62 -16.39 17.49
N HIS A 41 -16.43 -15.33 17.47
CA HIS A 41 -17.00 -14.70 18.66
C HIS A 41 -18.01 -15.57 19.43
N LEU A 42 -18.51 -16.66 18.84
CA LEU A 42 -19.43 -17.60 19.47
C LEU A 42 -18.69 -18.77 20.15
N ASN A 43 -17.40 -18.95 19.89
CA ASN A 43 -16.59 -20.04 20.43
C ASN A 43 -15.69 -19.55 21.58
N SER A 44 -15.96 -20.04 22.80
CA SER A 44 -15.19 -19.66 24.00
C SER A 44 -13.74 -20.12 23.98
N GLU A 45 -13.42 -21.25 23.33
CA GLU A 45 -12.04 -21.73 23.20
C GLU A 45 -11.22 -20.82 22.28
N VAL A 46 -11.82 -20.39 21.17
CA VAL A 46 -11.17 -19.42 20.25
C VAL A 46 -10.95 -18.10 20.96
N HIS A 47 -11.92 -17.64 21.75
CA HIS A 47 -11.77 -16.40 22.51
C HIS A 47 -10.68 -16.50 23.59
N ALA A 48 -10.65 -17.60 24.36
CA ALA A 48 -9.62 -17.85 25.36
C ALA A 48 -8.21 -17.93 24.73
N MET A 49 -8.10 -18.53 23.55
CA MET A 49 -6.85 -18.57 22.79
C MET A 49 -6.43 -17.18 22.31
N LEU A 50 -7.37 -16.39 21.78
CA LEU A 50 -7.11 -15.02 21.33
C LEU A 50 -6.60 -14.13 22.47
N ASP A 51 -7.15 -14.28 23.68
CA ASP A 51 -6.76 -13.49 24.86
C ASP A 51 -5.30 -13.71 25.27
N MET A 52 -4.70 -14.86 24.96
CA MET A 52 -3.27 -15.11 25.20
C MET A 52 -2.35 -14.16 24.43
N TYR A 53 -2.84 -13.64 23.30
CA TYR A 53 -2.10 -12.77 22.40
C TYR A 53 -2.43 -11.29 22.60
N LYS A 54 -3.20 -10.95 23.65
CA LYS A 54 -3.67 -9.58 23.89
C LYS A 54 -2.52 -8.68 24.35
N MET A 55 -2.28 -7.59 23.60
CA MET A 55 -1.31 -6.55 23.96
C MET A 55 -1.93 -5.38 24.72
N GLY A 56 -3.20 -5.04 24.45
CA GLY A 56 -3.84 -3.88 25.06
C GLY A 56 -5.12 -3.46 24.35
N SER A 57 -5.45 -2.18 24.45
CA SER A 57 -6.64 -1.59 23.82
C SER A 57 -6.33 -0.25 23.17
N VAL A 58 -7.06 0.09 22.11
CA VAL A 58 -6.96 1.40 21.47
C VAL A 58 -7.46 2.48 22.42
N ARG A 59 -6.64 3.51 22.60
CA ARG A 59 -6.97 4.69 23.41
C ARG A 59 -7.97 5.57 22.66
N ARG A 60 -8.99 6.05 23.38
CA ARG A 60 -9.91 7.08 22.88
C ARG A 60 -9.26 8.46 23.03
N LEU A 61 -9.32 9.27 21.98
CA LEU A 61 -8.81 10.65 21.99
C LEU A 61 -9.93 11.63 22.39
N GLU A 62 -9.61 12.68 23.15
CA GLU A 62 -10.52 13.75 23.51
C GLU A 62 -10.37 14.95 22.55
N LEU A 63 -10.88 14.78 21.32
CA LEU A 63 -10.75 15.77 20.24
C LEU A 63 -11.65 17.02 20.41
N GLY A 64 -12.40 17.11 21.51
CA GLY A 64 -13.26 18.24 21.82
C GLY A 64 -14.36 18.52 20.77
N SER A 65 -14.80 19.77 20.72
CA SER A 65 -15.88 20.26 19.85
C SER A 65 -15.36 21.16 18.71
N ALA A 66 -14.05 21.13 18.44
CA ALA A 66 -13.44 21.97 17.42
C ALA A 66 -13.96 21.62 16.02
N TRP A 67 -14.20 22.63 15.19
CA TRP A 67 -14.79 22.50 13.86
C TRP A 67 -14.28 23.58 12.91
N GLY A 68 -14.44 23.35 11.60
CA GLY A 68 -14.09 24.29 10.55
C GLY A 68 -14.91 24.06 9.27
N TYR A 69 -14.65 24.86 8.24
CA TYR A 69 -15.27 24.73 6.93
C TYR A 69 -14.30 24.10 5.94
N ALA A 70 -14.72 23.05 5.25
CA ALA A 70 -13.98 22.43 4.16
C ALA A 70 -14.74 22.60 2.85
N LEU A 71 -14.03 22.98 1.78
CA LEU A 71 -14.56 22.94 0.44
C LEU A 71 -14.19 21.59 -0.17
N THR A 72 -15.17 20.69 -0.25
CA THR A 72 -15.00 19.35 -0.81
C THR A 72 -15.45 19.33 -2.28
N PRO A 73 -15.11 18.29 -3.07
CA PRO A 73 -15.66 18.12 -4.41
C PRO A 73 -17.20 18.07 -4.46
N ALA A 74 -17.86 17.69 -3.36
CA ALA A 74 -19.32 17.68 -3.22
C ALA A 74 -19.90 19.03 -2.77
N GLY A 75 -19.06 20.04 -2.53
CA GLY A 75 -19.43 21.37 -2.05
C GLY A 75 -18.89 21.71 -0.66
N PRO A 76 -19.22 22.92 -0.15
CA PRO A 76 -18.84 23.35 1.19
C PRO A 76 -19.50 22.46 2.26
N LYS A 77 -18.72 22.09 3.27
CA LYS A 77 -19.18 21.28 4.40
C LYS A 77 -18.55 21.77 5.71
N VAL A 78 -19.33 21.78 6.78
CA VAL A 78 -18.81 21.92 8.15
C VAL A 78 -18.24 20.56 8.58
N VAL A 79 -17.01 20.55 9.06
CA VAL A 79 -16.34 19.34 9.54
C VAL A 79 -15.77 19.56 10.94
N SER A 80 -15.97 18.58 11.80
CA SER A 80 -15.37 18.53 13.13
C SER A 80 -13.97 17.92 13.09
N LEU A 81 -13.13 18.25 14.09
CA LEU A 81 -11.81 17.65 14.24
C LEU A 81 -11.87 16.11 14.30
N ALA A 82 -12.89 15.56 14.96
CA ALA A 82 -13.15 14.13 15.02
C ALA A 82 -13.52 13.51 13.66
N GLU A 83 -14.23 14.23 12.79
CA GLU A 83 -14.47 13.78 11.42
C GLU A 83 -13.19 13.77 10.59
N VAL A 84 -12.32 14.78 10.75
CA VAL A 84 -11.06 14.83 10.02
C VAL A 84 -10.10 13.75 10.50
N TYR A 85 -9.97 13.54 11.82
CA TYR A 85 -9.21 12.41 12.37
C TYR A 85 -9.69 11.06 11.81
N ARG A 86 -11.01 10.83 11.77
CA ARG A 86 -11.57 9.61 11.17
C ARG A 86 -11.26 9.48 9.68
N ALA A 87 -11.21 10.58 8.94
CA ALA A 87 -10.80 10.55 7.54
C ALA A 87 -9.33 10.12 7.39
N TRP A 88 -8.43 10.63 8.25
CA TRP A 88 -7.03 10.21 8.30
C TRP A 88 -6.87 8.71 8.62
N VAL A 89 -7.57 8.21 9.65
CA VAL A 89 -7.54 6.78 10.01
C VAL A 89 -8.07 5.91 8.87
N ARG A 90 -9.16 6.31 8.22
CA ARG A 90 -9.73 5.59 7.07
C ARG A 90 -8.75 5.53 5.91
N PHE A 91 -8.09 6.64 5.60
CA PHE A 91 -7.11 6.68 4.53
C PHE A 91 -5.87 5.82 4.85
N LEU A 92 -5.38 5.84 6.10
CA LEU A 92 -4.35 4.91 6.55
C LEU A 92 -4.78 3.46 6.39
N TYR A 93 -6.00 3.11 6.83
CA TYR A 93 -6.52 1.75 6.66
C TYR A 93 -6.57 1.35 5.19
N ARG A 94 -6.94 2.26 4.29
CA ARG A 94 -6.90 1.96 2.85
C ARG A 94 -5.50 1.64 2.35
N VAL A 95 -4.48 2.37 2.79
CA VAL A 95 -3.08 2.09 2.43
C VAL A 95 -2.62 0.74 3.01
N VAL A 96 -3.00 0.43 4.25
CA VAL A 96 -2.69 -0.87 4.89
C VAL A 96 -3.39 -2.04 4.19
N GLU A 97 -4.65 -1.87 3.77
CA GLU A 97 -5.36 -2.86 2.93
C GLU A 97 -4.60 -3.16 1.64
N LEU A 98 -4.13 -2.11 0.96
CA LEU A 98 -3.36 -2.25 -0.27
C LEU A 98 -2.02 -2.96 -0.04
N GLU A 99 -1.32 -2.62 1.04
CA GLU A 99 -0.09 -3.28 1.48
C GLU A 99 -0.32 -4.77 1.74
N ASN A 100 -1.32 -5.12 2.55
CA ASN A 100 -1.65 -6.50 2.88
C ASN A 100 -2.04 -7.32 1.63
N ALA A 101 -2.81 -6.71 0.71
CA ALA A 101 -3.17 -7.35 -0.55
C ALA A 101 -1.93 -7.62 -1.42
N LEU A 102 -1.01 -6.67 -1.51
CA LEU A 102 0.23 -6.84 -2.27
C LEU A 102 1.18 -7.87 -1.65
N VAL A 103 1.32 -7.89 -0.32
CA VAL A 103 2.09 -8.94 0.38
C VAL A 103 1.55 -10.34 0.04
N ASN A 104 0.23 -10.49 0.04
CA ASN A 104 -0.39 -11.76 -0.33
C ASN A 104 -0.18 -12.13 -1.81
N ASP A 105 -0.22 -11.16 -2.72
CA ASP A 105 0.03 -11.38 -4.15
C ASP A 105 1.49 -11.80 -4.41
N PHE A 106 2.46 -11.08 -3.86
CA PHE A 106 3.89 -11.41 -3.99
C PHE A 106 4.24 -12.75 -3.33
N SER A 107 3.54 -13.14 -2.25
CA SER A 107 3.76 -14.44 -1.61
C SER A 107 3.58 -15.64 -2.55
N VAL A 108 2.85 -15.48 -3.67
CA VAL A 108 2.65 -16.53 -4.67
C VAL A 108 3.96 -16.89 -5.38
N HIS A 109 4.93 -15.98 -5.46
CA HIS A 109 6.20 -16.20 -6.17
C HIS A 109 7.12 -17.19 -5.45
N GLY A 110 7.09 -17.20 -4.11
CA GLY A 110 7.85 -18.13 -3.29
C GLY A 110 7.27 -19.54 -3.20
N LEU A 111 6.08 -19.78 -3.78
CA LEU A 111 5.40 -21.07 -3.75
C LEU A 111 5.63 -21.85 -5.06
N PRO A 112 5.79 -23.19 -5.01
CA PRO A 112 5.74 -24.00 -6.21
C PRO A 112 4.31 -24.00 -6.77
N LEU A 113 4.14 -23.54 -8.01
CA LEU A 113 2.85 -23.52 -8.71
C LEU A 113 2.58 -24.83 -9.47
N THR A 114 3.62 -25.62 -9.70
CA THR A 114 3.52 -26.97 -10.28
C THR A 114 4.33 -27.99 -9.46
N LYS A 115 4.03 -29.28 -9.61
CA LYS A 115 4.70 -30.37 -8.86
C LYS A 115 6.20 -30.50 -9.14
N GLN A 116 6.69 -29.95 -10.25
CA GLN A 116 8.08 -30.08 -10.71
C GLN A 116 8.92 -28.83 -10.45
N GLU A 117 8.28 -27.74 -10.01
CA GLU A 117 8.92 -26.43 -9.82
C GLU A 117 9.61 -26.36 -8.46
N GLN A 118 10.85 -25.86 -8.44
CA GLN A 118 11.53 -25.56 -7.18
C GLN A 118 10.98 -24.26 -6.57
N PRO A 119 10.92 -24.15 -5.22
CA PRO A 119 10.76 -22.86 -4.58
C PRO A 119 11.77 -21.85 -5.14
N ASP A 120 11.32 -20.63 -5.43
CA ASP A 120 12.13 -19.52 -5.97
C ASP A 120 12.62 -19.66 -7.43
N GLU A 121 12.21 -20.71 -8.16
CA GLU A 121 12.44 -20.80 -9.59
C GLU A 121 11.63 -19.71 -10.34
N VAL A 122 12.31 -18.92 -11.18
CA VAL A 122 11.65 -17.92 -12.04
C VAL A 122 11.05 -18.62 -13.25
N THR A 123 9.75 -18.84 -13.21
CA THR A 123 9.00 -19.42 -14.32
C THR A 123 8.23 -18.36 -15.10
N PRO A 124 7.79 -18.64 -16.35
CA PRO A 124 7.01 -17.69 -17.14
C PRO A 124 5.66 -17.41 -16.49
N LEU A 125 5.04 -18.43 -15.89
CA LEU A 125 3.79 -18.28 -15.17
C LEU A 125 3.98 -17.34 -13.97
N LYS A 126 5.01 -17.55 -13.14
CA LYS A 126 5.32 -16.64 -12.03
C LYS A 126 5.65 -15.22 -12.52
N SER A 127 6.39 -15.11 -13.62
CA SER A 127 6.74 -13.82 -14.20
C SER A 127 5.52 -13.07 -14.74
N ALA A 128 4.56 -13.79 -15.33
CA ALA A 128 3.29 -13.21 -15.78
C ALA A 128 2.44 -12.74 -14.60
N LEU A 129 2.32 -13.55 -13.54
CA LEU A 129 1.63 -13.16 -12.31
C LEU A 129 2.32 -11.95 -11.65
N PHE A 130 3.65 -11.93 -11.60
CA PHE A 130 4.43 -10.78 -11.14
C PHE A 130 4.12 -9.52 -11.95
N ALA A 131 4.14 -9.63 -13.28
CA ALA A 131 3.83 -8.50 -14.15
C ALA A 131 2.39 -8.01 -13.97
N GLU A 132 1.42 -8.90 -13.75
CA GLU A 132 0.05 -8.52 -13.41
C GLU A 132 -0.03 -7.76 -12.08
N THR A 133 0.68 -8.21 -11.04
CA THR A 133 0.77 -7.50 -9.77
C THR A 133 1.37 -6.10 -9.94
N ILE A 134 2.47 -5.96 -10.69
CA ILE A 134 3.08 -4.63 -10.95
C ILE A 134 2.19 -3.75 -11.82
N ASP A 135 1.46 -4.31 -12.80
CA ASP A 135 0.50 -3.56 -13.60
C ASP A 135 -0.65 -3.04 -12.73
N ARG A 136 -1.13 -3.85 -11.78
CA ARG A 136 -2.09 -3.44 -10.76
C ARG A 136 -1.54 -2.31 -9.89
N VAL A 137 -0.25 -2.35 -9.52
CA VAL A 137 0.41 -1.27 -8.79
C VAL A 137 0.40 0.04 -9.61
N LEU A 138 0.87 -0.02 -10.86
CA LEU A 138 0.94 1.13 -11.76
C LEU A 138 -0.45 1.69 -12.11
N GLY A 139 -1.45 0.82 -12.16
CA GLY A 139 -2.85 1.16 -12.40
C GLY A 139 -3.58 1.55 -11.12
N SER A 140 -4.33 0.59 -10.56
CA SER A 140 -5.32 0.86 -9.54
C SER A 140 -4.72 1.27 -8.20
N VAL A 141 -3.58 0.71 -7.77
CA VAL A 141 -3.02 1.04 -6.44
C VAL A 141 -2.59 2.50 -6.39
N ILE A 142 -1.82 2.99 -7.38
CA ILE A 142 -1.44 4.40 -7.45
C ILE A 142 -2.66 5.31 -7.59
N GLU A 143 -3.68 4.88 -8.34
CA GLU A 143 -4.94 5.62 -8.48
C GLU A 143 -5.71 5.73 -7.17
N GLU A 144 -5.78 4.66 -6.39
CA GLU A 144 -6.40 4.68 -5.07
C GLU A 144 -5.63 5.55 -4.06
N ILE A 145 -4.30 5.58 -4.15
CA ILE A 145 -3.45 6.41 -3.28
C ILE A 145 -3.58 7.90 -3.61
N LEU A 146 -3.56 8.29 -4.90
CA LEU A 146 -3.53 9.70 -5.32
C LEU A 146 -4.89 10.26 -5.72
N GLY A 147 -5.91 9.42 -5.77
CA GLY A 147 -7.23 9.77 -6.27
C GLY A 147 -8.10 10.49 -5.25
N LYS A 148 -9.42 10.27 -5.40
CA LYS A 148 -10.47 11.05 -4.74
C LYS A 148 -10.41 11.03 -3.22
N ASP A 149 -9.94 9.94 -2.62
CA ASP A 149 -9.85 9.83 -1.16
C ASP A 149 -8.74 10.73 -0.60
N LEU A 150 -7.60 10.82 -1.29
CA LEU A 150 -6.53 11.76 -0.94
C LEU A 150 -6.96 13.21 -1.19
N GLU A 151 -7.68 13.48 -2.28
CA GLU A 151 -8.26 14.80 -2.55
C GLU A 151 -9.25 15.23 -1.46
N TYR A 152 -10.13 14.32 -1.04
CA TYR A 152 -11.05 14.57 0.06
C TYR A 152 -10.28 14.84 1.36
N LEU A 153 -9.26 14.02 1.67
CA LEU A 153 -8.42 14.20 2.85
C LEU A 153 -7.70 15.55 2.83
N TRP A 154 -7.19 15.96 1.67
CA TRP A 154 -6.60 17.28 1.45
C TRP A 154 -7.60 18.39 1.78
N CYS A 155 -8.78 18.37 1.16
CA CYS A 155 -9.83 19.38 1.35
C CYS A 155 -10.23 19.55 2.82
N VAL A 156 -10.48 18.44 3.54
CA VAL A 156 -10.89 18.52 4.95
C VAL A 156 -9.74 18.92 5.87
N THR A 157 -8.50 18.61 5.51
CA THR A 157 -7.32 19.04 6.28
C THR A 157 -7.06 20.53 6.05
N THR A 158 -6.96 20.99 4.81
CA THR A 158 -6.74 22.42 4.55
C THR A 158 -7.86 23.30 5.11
N GLY A 159 -9.10 22.82 5.12
CA GLY A 159 -10.22 23.57 5.70
C GLY A 159 -10.05 23.89 7.19
N LEU A 160 -9.32 23.06 7.94
CA LEU A 160 -9.08 23.25 9.37
C LEU A 160 -7.76 23.98 9.65
N TRP A 161 -6.70 23.66 8.91
CA TRP A 161 -5.34 24.13 9.23
C TRP A 161 -4.79 25.20 8.29
N ALA A 162 -5.36 25.39 7.10
CA ALA A 162 -4.85 26.33 6.11
C ALA A 162 -5.96 26.77 5.11
N PRO A 163 -7.00 27.48 5.58
CA PRO A 163 -8.17 27.82 4.77
C PRO A 163 -7.85 28.79 3.62
N ASP A 164 -6.70 29.45 3.67
CA ASP A 164 -6.18 30.35 2.64
C ASP A 164 -5.41 29.63 1.52
N ARG A 165 -5.08 28.34 1.69
CA ARG A 165 -4.33 27.59 0.67
C ARG A 165 -5.19 27.22 -0.53
N SER A 166 -4.57 27.29 -1.71
CA SER A 166 -5.17 26.85 -2.96
C SER A 166 -5.42 25.34 -2.96
N LEU A 167 -6.68 24.96 -3.12
CA LEU A 167 -7.09 23.56 -3.24
C LEU A 167 -6.71 22.96 -4.60
N SER A 168 -6.86 23.75 -5.67
CA SER A 168 -6.70 23.29 -7.06
C SER A 168 -5.27 22.88 -7.39
N LEU A 169 -4.26 23.57 -6.85
CA LEU A 169 -2.86 23.25 -7.11
C LEU A 169 -2.49 21.82 -6.69
N HIS A 170 -3.00 21.37 -5.54
CA HIS A 170 -2.73 20.03 -5.05
C HIS A 170 -3.41 18.95 -5.91
N ILE A 171 -4.70 19.17 -6.23
CA ILE A 171 -5.51 18.26 -7.05
C ILE A 171 -4.89 18.10 -8.44
N GLU A 172 -4.54 19.21 -9.09
CA GLU A 172 -3.94 19.19 -10.41
C GLU A 172 -2.58 18.49 -10.42
N SER A 173 -1.78 18.66 -9.36
CA SER A 173 -0.49 17.94 -9.23
C SER A 173 -0.67 16.43 -9.13
N ASN A 174 -1.71 15.95 -8.43
CA ASN A 174 -2.01 14.51 -8.35
C ASN A 174 -2.50 13.99 -9.71
N LYS A 175 -3.38 14.74 -10.37
CA LYS A 175 -3.91 14.42 -11.70
C LYS A 175 -2.79 14.31 -12.75
N GLN A 176 -1.82 15.22 -12.75
CA GLN A 176 -0.67 15.16 -13.64
C GLN A 176 0.17 13.89 -13.46
N LEU A 177 0.28 13.37 -12.23
CA LEU A 177 1.01 12.13 -11.96
C LEU A 177 0.18 10.89 -12.37
N LEU A 178 -1.14 10.94 -12.19
CA LEU A 178 -2.07 9.87 -12.59
C LEU A 178 -2.24 9.77 -14.11
N GLU A 179 -2.41 10.89 -14.79
CA GLU A 179 -2.63 10.97 -16.24
C GLU A 179 -1.32 11.16 -17.03
N GLY A 180 -0.20 11.28 -16.32
CA GLY A 180 1.10 11.56 -16.91
C GLY A 180 1.58 10.44 -17.84
N ALA A 181 2.24 10.84 -18.92
CA ALA A 181 2.85 9.92 -19.90
C ALA A 181 3.83 8.93 -19.28
N SER A 182 4.44 9.27 -18.13
CA SER A 182 5.30 8.37 -17.36
C SER A 182 4.56 7.11 -16.91
N ARG A 183 3.35 7.22 -16.37
CA ARG A 183 2.64 6.03 -15.86
C ARG A 183 2.18 5.12 -17.00
N VAL A 184 1.67 5.73 -18.07
CA VAL A 184 1.25 5.01 -19.29
C VAL A 184 2.43 4.26 -19.90
N ARG A 185 3.56 4.94 -20.12
CA ARG A 185 4.77 4.34 -20.69
C ARG A 185 5.34 3.23 -19.79
N ALA A 186 5.28 3.38 -18.46
CA ALA A 186 5.72 2.33 -17.54
C ALA A 186 4.93 1.02 -17.75
N ARG A 187 3.61 1.10 -17.91
CA ARG A 187 2.75 -0.06 -18.19
C ARG A 187 3.04 -0.69 -19.56
N GLU A 188 3.24 0.12 -20.59
CA GLU A 188 3.64 -0.36 -21.92
C GLU A 188 4.99 -1.10 -21.89
N GLN A 189 5.97 -0.57 -21.16
CA GLN A 189 7.28 -1.19 -20.99
C GLN A 189 7.19 -2.50 -20.21
N LEU A 190 6.38 -2.55 -19.15
CA LEU A 190 6.12 -3.77 -18.39
C LEU A 190 5.49 -4.86 -19.27
N LYS A 191 4.47 -4.49 -20.05
CA LYS A 191 3.83 -5.41 -21.00
C LYS A 191 4.83 -5.96 -22.01
N THR A 192 5.66 -5.09 -22.59
CA THR A 192 6.68 -5.47 -23.57
C THR A 192 7.69 -6.44 -22.97
N TRP A 193 8.14 -6.16 -21.73
CA TRP A 193 9.05 -7.04 -21.00
C TRP A 193 8.42 -8.41 -20.71
N ASN A 194 7.16 -8.45 -20.28
CA ASN A 194 6.45 -9.70 -20.03
C ASN A 194 6.24 -10.53 -21.31
N ASP A 195 5.84 -9.88 -22.42
CA ASP A 195 5.66 -10.53 -23.72
C ASP A 195 6.97 -11.18 -24.21
N GLN A 196 8.11 -10.52 -23.98
CA GLN A 196 9.44 -11.06 -24.29
C GLN A 196 9.80 -12.26 -23.42
N LEU A 197 9.44 -12.27 -22.14
CA LEU A 197 9.69 -13.40 -21.24
C LEU A 197 8.89 -14.64 -21.63
N VAL A 198 7.60 -14.48 -21.91
CA VAL A 198 6.73 -15.57 -22.35
C VAL A 198 7.24 -16.18 -23.65
N ALA A 199 7.66 -15.35 -24.61
CA ALA A 199 8.21 -15.82 -25.88
C ALA A 199 9.50 -16.65 -25.72
N ARG A 200 10.36 -16.32 -24.75
CA ARG A 200 11.63 -17.04 -24.49
C ARG A 200 11.39 -18.45 -23.95
N SER A 201 10.35 -18.66 -23.16
CA SER A 201 10.11 -19.94 -22.50
C SER A 201 9.55 -21.04 -23.37
N MET A 202 9.01 -20.72 -24.55
CA MET A 202 8.48 -21.75 -25.45
C MET A 202 9.58 -22.58 -26.14
N GLY A 203 10.86 -22.41 -25.81
CA GLY A 203 11.96 -23.09 -26.50
C GLY A 203 13.20 -23.53 -25.71
N ASP A 204 13.42 -23.16 -24.44
CA ASP A 204 14.76 -23.33 -23.84
C ASP A 204 14.80 -23.69 -22.34
N LYS A 205 15.94 -24.27 -21.90
CA LYS A 205 16.29 -24.50 -20.47
C LYS A 205 16.64 -23.18 -19.76
N PRO A 206 16.61 -23.12 -18.42
CA PRO A 206 16.97 -21.90 -17.69
C PRO A 206 18.36 -21.38 -18.08
N ARG A 207 18.47 -20.08 -18.39
CA ARG A 207 19.71 -19.39 -18.84
C ARG A 207 20.18 -18.40 -17.78
N ALA A 208 21.43 -17.94 -17.88
CA ALA A 208 22.00 -16.94 -16.98
C ALA A 208 21.15 -15.65 -16.88
N GLY A 209 20.45 -15.26 -17.96
CA GLY A 209 19.50 -14.14 -17.99
C GLY A 209 18.32 -14.26 -17.03
N ASP A 210 17.96 -15.47 -16.58
CA ASP A 210 16.88 -15.69 -15.61
C ASP A 210 17.25 -15.14 -14.22
N LEU A 211 18.56 -15.11 -13.88
CA LEU A 211 19.06 -14.48 -12.66
C LEU A 211 18.90 -12.96 -12.71
N ALA A 212 19.11 -12.33 -13.87
CA ALA A 212 18.92 -10.89 -14.03
C ALA A 212 17.43 -10.53 -13.89
N ILE A 213 16.55 -11.34 -14.49
CA ILE A 213 15.08 -11.20 -14.38
C ILE A 213 14.63 -11.32 -12.93
N GLY A 214 15.05 -12.37 -12.22
CA GLY A 214 14.73 -12.57 -10.81
C GLY A 214 15.19 -11.41 -9.92
N ARG A 215 16.42 -10.90 -10.12
CA ARG A 215 16.92 -9.71 -9.41
C ARG A 215 16.08 -8.46 -9.70
N GLY A 216 15.64 -8.29 -10.95
CA GLY A 216 14.76 -7.20 -11.34
C GLY A 216 13.39 -7.29 -10.67
N GLN A 217 12.79 -8.48 -10.62
CA GLN A 217 11.53 -8.74 -9.93
C GLN A 217 11.65 -8.44 -8.43
N GLN A 218 12.68 -8.97 -7.77
CA GLN A 218 12.94 -8.70 -6.36
C GLN A 218 13.16 -7.21 -6.08
N ALA A 219 13.91 -6.51 -6.94
CA ALA A 219 14.14 -5.07 -6.79
C ALA A 219 12.85 -4.26 -6.95
N LEU A 220 11.94 -4.67 -7.84
CA LEU A 220 10.64 -4.02 -8.03
C LEU A 220 9.70 -4.30 -6.85
N GLU A 221 9.62 -5.54 -6.36
CA GLU A 221 8.85 -5.88 -5.15
C GLU A 221 9.32 -5.08 -3.94
N GLN A 222 10.64 -4.98 -3.74
CA GLN A 222 11.21 -4.16 -2.67
C GLN A 222 10.86 -2.68 -2.82
N GLN A 223 10.79 -2.16 -4.05
CA GLN A 223 10.38 -0.78 -4.31
C GLN A 223 8.90 -0.56 -3.98
N VAL A 224 8.02 -1.50 -4.31
CA VAL A 224 6.59 -1.43 -3.94
C VAL A 224 6.43 -1.46 -2.42
N THR A 225 7.13 -2.37 -1.74
CA THR A 225 7.13 -2.46 -0.28
C THR A 225 7.62 -1.16 0.37
N THR A 226 8.69 -0.58 -0.17
CA THR A 226 9.25 0.69 0.31
C THR A 226 8.26 1.84 0.09
N LEU A 227 7.63 1.93 -1.09
CA LEU A 227 6.63 2.94 -1.41
C LEU A 227 5.51 2.98 -0.36
N LEU A 228 4.88 1.84 -0.08
CA LEU A 228 3.76 1.77 0.86
C LEU A 228 4.22 2.02 2.30
N SER A 229 5.40 1.50 2.67
CA SER A 229 5.98 1.76 4.00
C SER A 229 6.25 3.24 4.24
N GLN A 230 6.79 3.97 3.25
CA GLN A 230 7.02 5.41 3.36
C GLN A 230 5.70 6.20 3.42
N ILE A 231 4.72 5.87 2.57
CA ILE A 231 3.39 6.50 2.62
C ILE A 231 2.75 6.28 3.99
N LYS A 232 2.74 5.04 4.49
CA LYS A 232 2.26 4.71 5.83
C LYS A 232 3.01 5.50 6.91
N GLY A 233 4.32 5.66 6.78
CA GLY A 233 5.14 6.48 7.67
C GLY A 233 4.66 7.93 7.75
N HIS A 234 4.40 8.57 6.60
CA HIS A 234 3.83 9.93 6.54
C HIS A 234 2.46 10.00 7.23
N LEU A 235 1.58 9.03 6.98
CA LEU A 235 0.24 8.97 7.59
C LEU A 235 0.30 8.76 9.11
N CYS A 236 1.18 7.87 9.58
CA CYS A 236 1.39 7.64 11.01
C CYS A 236 1.96 8.89 11.70
N ALA A 237 2.87 9.63 11.05
CA ALA A 237 3.38 10.88 11.58
C ALA A 237 2.28 11.94 11.73
N ALA A 238 1.38 12.04 10.75
CA ALA A 238 0.19 12.88 10.83
C ALA A 238 -0.77 12.45 11.96
N LEU A 239 -1.06 11.16 12.09
CA LEU A 239 -1.96 10.66 13.14
C LEU A 239 -1.39 10.90 14.54
N LYS A 240 -0.08 10.83 14.72
CA LYS A 240 0.58 11.19 15.99
C LYS A 240 0.32 12.64 16.42
N VAL A 241 0.08 13.56 15.49
CA VAL A 241 -0.33 14.94 15.83
C VAL A 241 -1.64 14.93 16.61
N PHE A 242 -2.63 14.17 16.14
CA PHE A 242 -3.92 14.02 16.84
C PHE A 242 -3.76 13.28 18.17
N GLU A 243 -2.89 12.27 18.23
CA GLU A 243 -2.68 11.49 19.46
C GLU A 243 -1.99 12.31 20.55
N VAL A 244 -1.06 13.19 20.19
CA VAL A 244 -0.26 13.99 21.13
C VAL A 244 -0.99 15.27 21.54
N HIS A 245 -1.61 15.97 20.59
CA HIS A 245 -2.20 17.28 20.83
C HIS A 245 -3.72 17.24 21.02
N GLU A 246 -4.39 16.15 20.65
CA GLU A 246 -5.84 15.98 20.77
C GLU A 246 -6.62 17.21 20.25
N ALA A 247 -7.42 17.86 21.11
CA ALA A 247 -8.18 19.07 20.77
C ALA A 247 -7.29 20.26 20.33
N ASP A 248 -6.05 20.34 20.84
CA ASP A 248 -5.09 21.41 20.57
C ASP A 248 -4.31 21.21 19.25
N SER A 249 -4.61 20.13 18.51
CA SER A 249 -3.99 19.85 17.21
C SER A 249 -4.27 20.91 16.15
N LEU A 250 -5.31 21.74 16.31
CA LEU A 250 -5.56 22.90 15.44
C LEU A 250 -4.46 23.97 15.57
N GLU A 251 -3.91 24.14 16.77
CA GLU A 251 -2.84 25.09 17.05
C GLU A 251 -1.46 24.47 16.80
N HIS A 252 -1.37 23.14 16.82
CA HIS A 252 -0.11 22.40 16.78
C HIS A 252 -0.16 21.28 15.72
N GLY A 253 0.61 21.43 14.64
CA GLY A 253 0.87 20.36 13.67
C GLY A 253 0.36 20.56 12.25
N SER A 254 -0.06 21.78 11.90
CA SER A 254 -0.42 22.16 10.52
C SER A 254 0.68 21.76 9.51
N ASP A 255 1.94 22.07 9.82
CA ASP A 255 3.08 21.75 8.95
C ASP A 255 3.21 20.24 8.71
N THR A 256 3.14 19.43 9.78
CA THR A 256 3.22 17.97 9.69
C THR A 256 2.08 17.39 8.87
N LEU A 257 0.84 17.82 9.13
CA LEU A 257 -0.35 17.35 8.41
C LEU A 257 -0.31 17.73 6.93
N LEU A 258 0.06 18.97 6.63
CA LEU A 258 0.12 19.47 5.25
C LEU A 258 1.31 18.91 4.47
N ALA A 259 2.41 18.52 5.14
CA ALA A 259 3.60 17.94 4.50
C ALA A 259 3.39 16.52 3.97
N VAL A 260 2.42 15.76 4.52
CA VAL A 260 2.08 14.40 4.04
C VAL A 260 1.75 14.40 2.55
N PHE A 261 0.96 15.37 2.12
CA PHE A 261 0.41 15.50 0.78
C PHE A 261 1.46 15.57 -0.33
N PRO A 262 2.41 16.53 -0.33
CA PRO A 262 3.55 16.50 -1.24
C PRO A 262 4.51 15.33 -0.95
N GLY A 263 4.55 14.82 0.28
CA GLY A 263 5.31 13.62 0.65
C GLY A 263 4.88 12.39 -0.13
N ILE A 264 3.59 12.03 -0.08
CA ILE A 264 3.00 10.90 -0.81
C ILE A 264 3.28 11.01 -2.31
N ARG A 265 3.08 12.19 -2.91
CA ARG A 265 3.41 12.40 -4.33
C ARG A 265 4.86 12.13 -4.65
N ARG A 266 5.78 12.57 -3.79
CA ARG A 266 7.22 12.35 -3.97
C ARG A 266 7.56 10.86 -3.87
N GLU A 267 6.93 10.10 -2.97
CA GLU A 267 7.13 8.65 -2.90
C GLU A 267 6.67 7.96 -4.19
N VAL A 268 5.50 8.32 -4.73
CA VAL A 268 5.00 7.76 -5.99
C VAL A 268 5.91 8.13 -7.17
N ALA A 269 6.34 9.39 -7.26
CA ALA A 269 7.27 9.82 -8.31
C ALA A 269 8.64 9.10 -8.20
N GLY A 270 9.13 8.90 -6.98
CA GLY A 270 10.34 8.13 -6.69
C GLY A 270 10.22 6.66 -7.12
N PHE A 271 9.07 6.04 -6.86
CA PHE A 271 8.77 4.68 -7.32
C PHE A 271 8.79 4.59 -8.85
N LEU A 272 8.11 5.50 -9.58
CA LEU A 272 8.12 5.49 -11.05
C LEU A 272 9.53 5.67 -11.62
N HIS A 273 10.34 6.55 -11.02
CA HIS A 273 11.72 6.72 -11.42
C HIS A 273 12.56 5.45 -11.17
N GLY A 274 12.41 4.83 -10.00
CA GLY A 274 13.08 3.57 -9.66
C GLY A 274 12.66 2.41 -10.56
N PHE A 275 11.38 2.33 -10.93
CA PHE A 275 10.84 1.36 -11.88
C PHE A 275 11.59 1.42 -13.20
N TYR A 276 11.72 2.61 -13.82
CA TYR A 276 12.43 2.74 -15.09
C TYR A 276 13.90 2.34 -15.01
N ARG A 277 14.58 2.73 -13.93
CA ARG A 277 15.98 2.33 -13.71
C ARG A 277 16.11 0.81 -13.62
N THR A 278 15.16 0.16 -12.95
CA THR A 278 15.14 -1.30 -12.79
C THR A 278 14.90 -1.99 -14.13
N MET A 279 13.88 -1.56 -14.87
CA MET A 279 13.55 -2.10 -16.19
C MET A 279 14.69 -1.92 -17.21
N ALA A 280 15.40 -0.79 -17.15
CA ALA A 280 16.57 -0.58 -18.00
C ALA A 280 17.69 -1.57 -17.66
N ALA A 281 18.01 -1.74 -16.37
CA ALA A 281 19.06 -2.65 -15.91
C ALA A 281 18.78 -4.12 -16.30
N THR A 282 17.54 -4.59 -16.15
CA THR A 282 17.15 -5.93 -16.60
C THR A 282 17.21 -6.09 -18.11
N HIS A 283 16.83 -5.07 -18.87
CA HIS A 283 16.88 -5.12 -20.33
C HIS A 283 18.33 -5.21 -20.85
N PHE A 284 19.25 -4.40 -20.33
CA PHE A 284 20.67 -4.41 -20.70
C PHE A 284 21.33 -5.77 -20.39
N ALA A 285 21.14 -6.28 -19.16
CA ALA A 285 21.68 -7.58 -18.77
C ALA A 285 21.19 -8.74 -19.65
N SER A 286 19.98 -8.62 -20.22
CA SER A 286 19.43 -9.64 -21.12
C SER A 286 19.92 -9.56 -22.58
N HIS A 287 20.56 -8.44 -22.98
CA HIS A 287 21.11 -8.23 -24.32
C HIS A 287 22.59 -8.60 -24.42
N ASP A 288 23.40 -8.29 -23.40
CA ASP A 288 24.83 -8.63 -23.39
C ASP A 288 25.08 -10.14 -23.51
N GLU A 289 24.14 -10.99 -23.05
CA GLU A 289 24.24 -12.45 -23.19
C GLU A 289 24.02 -12.96 -24.63
N LYS A 290 23.42 -12.17 -25.52
CA LYS A 290 23.30 -12.55 -26.94
C LYS A 290 24.60 -12.30 -27.72
N GLU A 291 25.55 -11.54 -27.17
CA GLU A 291 26.78 -11.13 -27.86
C GLU A 291 28.06 -11.86 -27.40
N THR A 292 27.98 -12.72 -26.37
CA THR A 292 29.10 -13.62 -26.02
C THR A 292 29.04 -14.91 -26.85
N PRO A 293 30.03 -15.17 -27.74
CA PRO A 293 30.10 -16.37 -28.56
C PRO A 293 30.37 -17.66 -27.78
#